data_AF-A0AAV5B613-F1
#
_entry.id   AF-A0AAV5B613-F1
#
_cell.length_a   1.000
_cell.length_b   1.000
_cell.length_c   1.000
_cell.angle_alpha   90.00
_cell.angle_beta   90.00
_cell.angle_gamma   90.00
#
_symmetry.space_group_name_H-M   'P 1'
#
loop_
_entity.id
_entity.type
_entity.pdbx_description
1 polymer ?
#
loop_
_entity_poly.entity_id
_entity_poly.type
_entity_poly.pdbx_seq_one_letter_code
_entity_poly.pdbx_strand_id
1 'polypeptide(L)'
;MLNTGHIIVTSSRARTTLVPGNAVYYCGTKHFVKVLVQSFNIETIQDNKNIWTTTIYPGMIKTELLNTVAESVVKKQVENFYEQFGLEPETIASAVLYAISQPEHVDVSDLVVRPTFEG
;
A
#
# COMPACT_ATOMS: atom_id res chain seq x y z
N MET A 1 3.70 29.27 13.03
CA MET A 1 2.84 28.07 12.96
C MET A 1 3.75 26.94 12.51
N LEU A 2 3.91 25.89 13.31
CA LEU A 2 4.66 24.71 12.89
C LEU A 2 3.85 24.05 11.76
N ASN A 3 4.45 23.85 10.59
CA ASN A 3 3.78 23.15 9.48
C ASN A 3 3.56 21.68 9.90
N THR A 4 2.30 21.29 10.07
CA THR A 4 1.87 19.91 10.26
C THR A 4 1.52 19.28 8.92
N GLY A 5 1.80 17.98 8.74
CA GLY A 5 1.49 17.29 7.48
C GLY A 5 1.46 15.78 7.62
N HIS A 6 0.64 15.12 6.80
CA HIS A 6 0.54 13.67 6.76
C HIS A 6 0.78 13.20 5.33
N ILE A 7 1.79 12.34 5.14
CA ILE A 7 2.08 11.73 3.84
C ILE A 7 1.54 10.30 3.84
N ILE A 8 0.67 10.00 2.90
CA ILE A 8 0.09 8.67 2.73
C ILE A 8 0.64 8.05 1.46
N VAL A 9 1.19 6.85 1.58
CA VAL A 9 1.85 6.15 0.48
C VAL A 9 1.19 4.81 0.22
N THR A 10 0.82 4.57 -1.04
CA THR A 10 0.24 3.30 -1.46
C THR A 10 1.33 2.36 -1.98
N SER A 11 1.70 1.38 -1.17
CA SER A 11 2.62 0.31 -1.55
C SER A 11 1.84 -0.92 -2.03
N SER A 12 2.18 -2.13 -1.57
CA SER A 12 1.49 -3.39 -1.86
C SER A 12 1.93 -4.46 -0.86
N ARG A 13 1.07 -5.46 -0.62
CA ARG A 13 1.46 -6.67 0.12
C ARG A 13 2.68 -7.38 -0.49
N ALA A 14 2.90 -7.21 -1.79
CA ALA A 14 4.06 -7.78 -2.49
C ALA A 14 5.44 -7.30 -2.01
N ARG A 15 5.50 -6.34 -1.06
CA ARG A 15 6.74 -5.98 -0.35
C ARG A 15 7.45 -7.14 0.35
N THR A 16 6.68 -8.17 0.73
CA THR A 16 7.13 -9.36 1.46
C THR A 16 6.71 -10.65 0.76
N THR A 17 5.67 -10.59 -0.08
CA THR A 17 5.21 -11.77 -0.83
C THR A 17 5.97 -11.87 -2.13
N LEU A 18 6.80 -12.91 -2.23
CA LEU A 18 7.59 -13.21 -3.42
C LEU A 18 6.71 -13.89 -4.45
N VAL A 19 6.51 -13.21 -5.59
CA VAL A 19 5.78 -13.77 -6.74
C VAL A 19 6.80 -14.03 -7.85
N PRO A 20 7.06 -15.29 -8.23
CA PRO A 20 7.93 -15.62 -9.36
C PRO A 20 7.52 -14.84 -10.61
N GLY A 21 8.50 -14.26 -11.32
CA GLY A 21 8.27 -13.42 -12.50
C GLY A 21 8.00 -11.93 -12.21
N ASN A 22 7.79 -11.53 -10.95
CA ASN A 22 7.51 -10.14 -10.56
C ASN A 22 8.59 -9.52 -9.64
N ALA A 23 9.82 -10.04 -9.71
CA ALA A 23 10.92 -9.67 -8.82
C ALA A 23 11.21 -8.16 -8.80
N VAL A 24 11.25 -7.52 -9.97
CA VAL A 24 11.60 -6.09 -10.09
C VAL A 24 10.37 -5.20 -9.92
N TYR A 25 9.39 -5.32 -10.82
CA TYR A 25 8.27 -4.37 -10.93
C TYR A 25 7.33 -4.36 -9.71
N TYR A 26 7.25 -5.46 -8.97
CA TYR A 26 6.30 -5.60 -7.87
C TYR A 26 7.01 -5.85 -6.53
N CYS A 27 7.84 -6.89 -6.42
CA CYS A 27 8.52 -7.18 -5.15
C CYS A 27 9.58 -6.12 -4.79
N GLY A 28 10.47 -5.80 -5.73
CA GLY A 28 11.57 -4.85 -5.50
C GLY A 28 11.09 -3.42 -5.28
N THR A 29 10.26 -2.89 -6.17
CA THR A 29 9.74 -1.51 -6.05
C THR A 29 8.96 -1.30 -4.76
N LYS A 30 8.09 -2.24 -4.38
CA LYS A 30 7.23 -2.10 -3.19
C LYS A 30 7.99 -2.33 -1.88
N HIS A 31 9.05 -3.14 -1.92
CA HIS A 31 10.01 -3.21 -0.82
C HIS A 31 10.80 -1.91 -0.66
N PHE A 32 11.30 -1.34 -1.76
CA PHE A 32 11.99 -0.05 -1.75
C PHE A 32 11.11 1.06 -1.18
N VAL A 33 9.85 1.16 -1.62
CA VAL A 33 8.90 2.16 -1.11
C VAL A 33 8.74 2.05 0.42
N LYS A 34 8.66 0.84 0.97
CA LYS A 34 8.58 0.67 2.43
C LYS A 34 9.80 1.27 3.11
N VAL A 35 10.99 0.86 2.69
CA VAL A 35 12.25 1.27 3.33
C VAL A 35 12.44 2.79 3.21
N LEU A 36 12.14 3.35 2.03
CA LEU A 36 12.19 4.78 1.78
C LEU A 36 11.31 5.57 2.75
N VAL A 37 10.03 5.19 2.88
CA VAL A 37 9.09 5.89 3.77
C VAL A 37 9.49 5.73 5.23
N GLN A 38 9.98 4.57 5.64
CA GLN A 38 10.47 4.34 6.99
C GLN A 38 11.69 5.21 7.33
N SER A 39 12.67 5.32 6.41
CA SER A 39 13.81 6.23 6.59
C SER A 39 13.35 7.67 6.71
N PHE A 40 12.47 8.11 5.81
CA PHE A 40 11.94 9.46 5.80
C PHE A 40 11.20 9.81 7.11
N ASN A 41 10.39 8.90 7.65
CA ASN A 41 9.69 9.13 8.92
C ASN A 41 10.67 9.31 10.10
N ILE A 42 11.77 8.55 10.11
CA ILE A 42 12.80 8.71 11.14
C ILE A 42 13.50 10.07 11.00
N GLU A 43 13.81 10.48 9.77
CA GLU A 43 14.42 11.78 9.49
C GLU A 43 13.50 12.95 9.90
N THR A 44 12.19 12.87 9.66
CA THR A 44 11.24 13.93 10.07
C THR A 44 11.12 14.05 11.58
N ILE A 45 11.13 12.92 12.30
CA ILE A 45 11.14 12.90 13.77
C ILE A 45 12.43 13.54 14.31
N GLN A 46 13.59 13.21 13.73
CA GLN A 46 14.89 13.77 14.14
C GLN A 46 14.97 15.29 13.94
N ASP A 47 14.39 15.78 12.84
CA ASP A 47 14.32 17.21 12.53
C ASP A 47 13.27 17.99 13.34
N ASN A 48 12.57 17.34 14.30
CA ASN A 48 11.42 17.90 15.02
C ASN A 48 10.35 18.51 14.10
N LYS A 49 10.13 17.89 12.94
CA LYS A 49 9.04 18.26 12.03
C LYS A 49 7.77 17.52 12.45
N ASN A 50 6.64 18.21 12.47
CA ASN A 50 5.33 17.58 12.70
C ASN A 50 4.80 16.91 11.42
N ILE A 51 5.63 16.05 10.81
CA ILE A 51 5.28 15.28 9.61
C ILE A 51 5.38 13.80 9.94
N TRP A 52 4.27 13.10 9.79
CA TRP A 52 4.21 11.64 9.91
C TRP A 52 3.79 11.00 8.60
N THR A 53 4.02 9.69 8.50
CA THR A 53 3.79 8.94 7.29
C THR A 53 3.01 7.67 7.55
N THR A 54 2.04 7.37 6.68
CA THR A 54 1.33 6.09 6.69
C THR A 54 1.55 5.37 5.37
N THR A 55 1.99 4.12 5.44
CA THR A 55 2.04 3.26 4.26
C THR A 55 0.87 2.28 4.27
N ILE A 56 0.06 2.31 3.21
CA ILE A 56 -1.00 1.33 2.97
C ILE A 56 -0.46 0.21 2.07
N TYR A 57 -0.73 -1.03 2.45
CA TYR A 57 -0.38 -2.23 1.70
C TYR A 57 -1.65 -2.98 1.29
N PRO A 58 -2.23 -2.63 0.13
CA PRO A 58 -3.32 -3.39 -0.44
C PRO A 58 -2.87 -4.80 -0.83
N GLY A 59 -3.75 -5.78 -0.59
CA GLY A 59 -3.74 -7.10 -1.20
C GLY A 59 -4.50 -7.08 -2.53
N MET A 60 -5.34 -8.08 -2.74
CA MET A 60 -6.16 -8.17 -3.95
C MET A 60 -7.35 -7.19 -3.91
N ILE A 61 -7.25 -6.10 -4.67
CA ILE A 61 -8.29 -5.06 -4.82
C ILE A 61 -8.72 -4.98 -6.29
N LYS A 62 -10.04 -4.92 -6.52
CA LYS A 62 -10.63 -4.76 -7.86
C LYS A 62 -10.33 -3.36 -8.40
N THR A 63 -9.36 -3.27 -9.29
CA THR A 63 -8.90 -2.00 -9.88
C THR A 63 -8.49 -2.22 -11.32
N GLU A 64 -8.27 -1.13 -12.03
CA GLU A 64 -7.77 -1.07 -13.41
C GLU A 64 -6.29 -1.46 -13.54
N LEU A 65 -5.63 -1.88 -12.46
CA LEU A 65 -4.19 -2.15 -12.43
C LEU A 65 -3.75 -3.10 -13.55
N LEU A 66 -4.54 -4.15 -13.80
CA LEU A 66 -4.24 -5.17 -14.82
C LEU A 66 -4.42 -4.66 -16.26
N ASN A 67 -5.09 -3.53 -16.47
CA ASN A 67 -5.29 -2.95 -17.80
C ASN A 67 -3.97 -2.52 -18.44
N THR A 68 -2.95 -2.21 -17.64
CA THR A 68 -1.60 -1.82 -18.10
C THR A 68 -0.72 -3.01 -18.49
N VAL A 69 -1.12 -4.23 -18.16
CA VAL A 69 -0.39 -5.46 -18.45
C VAL A 69 -0.78 -5.97 -19.85
N ALA A 70 0.20 -6.46 -20.61
CA ALA A 70 -0.02 -7.03 -21.94
C ALA A 70 -1.03 -8.20 -21.90
N GLU A 71 -1.87 -8.29 -22.93
CA GLU A 71 -2.84 -9.38 -23.02
C GLU A 71 -2.16 -10.75 -23.07
N SER A 72 -2.61 -11.63 -22.19
CA SER A 72 -2.17 -13.02 -22.13
C SER A 72 -3.26 -13.87 -21.49
N VAL A 73 -3.17 -15.19 -21.68
CA VAL A 73 -4.05 -16.15 -20.98
C VAL A 73 -3.94 -15.97 -19.47
N VAL A 74 -2.71 -15.71 -18.98
CA VAL A 74 -2.44 -15.45 -17.57
C VAL A 74 -3.14 -14.18 -17.08
N LYS A 75 -3.12 -13.09 -17.86
CA LYS A 75 -3.84 -11.84 -17.51
C LYS A 75 -5.33 -12.10 -17.29
N LYS A 76 -6.00 -12.77 -18.23
CA LYS A 76 -7.45 -13.07 -18.12
C LYS A 76 -7.79 -13.94 -16.90
N GLN A 77 -6.91 -14.89 -16.57
CA GLN A 77 -7.07 -15.71 -15.36
C GLN A 77 -6.95 -14.87 -14.09
N VAL A 78 -5.97 -13.96 -14.04
CA VAL A 78 -5.77 -13.06 -12.89
C VAL A 78 -6.91 -12.05 -12.78
N GLU A 79 -7.40 -11.48 -13.89
CA GLU A 79 -8.56 -10.58 -13.92
C GLU A 79 -9.80 -11.26 -13.35
N ASN A 80 -10.15 -12.46 -13.84
CA ASN A 80 -11.28 -13.23 -13.32
C ASN A 80 -11.13 -13.55 -11.82
N PHE A 81 -9.90 -13.81 -11.37
CA PHE A 81 -9.64 -14.07 -9.96
C PHE A 81 -9.85 -12.81 -9.09
N TYR A 82 -9.37 -11.64 -9.55
CA TYR A 82 -9.60 -10.37 -8.87
C TYR A 82 -11.08 -9.96 -8.88
N GLU A 83 -11.79 -10.17 -9.99
CA GLU A 83 -13.23 -9.96 -10.10
C GLU A 83 -14.03 -10.79 -9.09
N GLN A 84 -13.66 -12.07 -8.91
CA GLN A 84 -14.38 -12.98 -8.01
C GLN A 84 -14.04 -12.78 -6.53
N PHE A 85 -12.77 -12.49 -6.22
CA PHE A 85 -12.25 -12.59 -4.85
C PHE A 85 -11.62 -11.30 -4.30
N GLY A 86 -11.43 -10.28 -5.14
CA GLY A 86 -10.87 -9.00 -4.72
C GLY A 86 -11.81 -8.19 -3.84
N LEU A 87 -11.24 -7.34 -3.00
CA LEU A 87 -11.99 -6.34 -2.25
C LEU A 87 -12.31 -5.14 -3.13
N GLU A 88 -13.38 -4.42 -2.78
CA GLU A 88 -13.74 -3.17 -3.46
C GLU A 88 -12.79 -2.03 -3.03
N PRO A 89 -12.45 -1.08 -3.93
CA PRO A 89 -11.55 0.05 -3.65
C PRO A 89 -11.92 0.89 -2.42
N GLU A 90 -13.20 0.99 -2.10
CA GLU A 90 -13.75 1.68 -0.92
C GLU A 90 -13.18 1.11 0.39
N THR A 91 -12.74 -0.15 0.38
CA THR A 91 -12.05 -0.76 1.52
C THR A 91 -10.71 -0.08 1.80
N ILE A 92 -9.96 0.26 0.75
CA ILE A 92 -8.71 1.02 0.88
C ILE A 92 -8.98 2.46 1.27
N ALA A 93 -10.03 3.08 0.71
CA ALA A 93 -10.45 4.42 1.11
C ALA A 93 -10.81 4.49 2.61
N SER A 94 -11.49 3.46 3.13
CA SER A 94 -11.82 3.34 4.55
C SER A 94 -10.57 3.18 5.42
N ALA A 95 -9.56 2.45 4.95
CA ALA A 95 -8.29 2.32 5.66
C ALA A 95 -7.50 3.65 5.68
N VAL A 96 -7.53 4.41 4.59
CA VAL A 96 -6.97 5.76 4.54
C VAL A 96 -7.71 6.68 5.52
N LEU A 97 -9.05 6.63 5.53
CA LEU A 97 -9.88 7.40 6.46
C LEU A 97 -9.54 7.06 7.92
N TYR A 98 -9.36 5.76 8.24
CA TYR A 98 -8.92 5.33 9.55
C TYR A 98 -7.59 5.98 9.94
N ALA A 99 -6.58 5.93 9.06
CA ALA A 99 -5.26 6.51 9.34
C ALA A 99 -5.30 8.02 9.61
N ILE A 100 -6.06 8.79 8.82
CA ILE A 100 -6.14 10.25 8.99
C ILE A 100 -7.06 10.69 10.13
N SER A 101 -7.96 9.81 10.59
CA SER A 101 -8.89 10.11 11.68
C SER A 101 -8.26 10.00 13.08
N GLN A 102 -7.00 9.56 13.16
CA GLN A 102 -6.33 9.37 14.44
C GLN A 102 -5.93 10.72 15.07
N PRO A 103 -5.86 10.80 16.42
CA PRO A 103 -5.36 11.97 17.11
C PRO A 103 -3.91 12.30 16.73
N GLU A 104 -3.51 13.58 16.83
CA GLU A 104 -2.15 14.04 16.46
C GLU A 104 -0.99 13.33 17.18
N HIS A 105 -1.25 12.70 18.33
CA HIS A 105 -0.25 11.96 19.11
C HIS A 105 -0.20 10.46 18.77
N VAL A 106 -0.94 10.01 17.75
CA VAL A 106 -1.02 8.61 17.30
C VAL A 106 -0.50 8.51 15.87
N ASP A 107 0.62 7.81 15.68
CA ASP A 107 1.14 7.46 14.35
C ASP A 107 0.67 6.07 13.93
N VAL A 108 0.01 6.00 12.78
CA VAL A 108 -0.33 4.74 12.11
C VAL A 108 0.64 4.54 10.96
N SER A 109 1.79 3.93 11.23
CA SER A 109 2.88 3.88 10.25
C SER A 109 2.61 2.90 9.10
N ASP A 110 1.95 1.77 9.38
CA ASP A 110 1.76 0.67 8.41
C ASP A 110 0.33 0.06 8.52
N LEU A 111 -0.40 -0.05 7.41
CA LEU A 111 -1.70 -0.74 7.33
C LEU A 111 -1.70 -1.78 6.21
N VAL A 112 -1.95 -3.05 6.55
CA VAL A 112 -2.11 -4.12 5.57
C VAL A 112 -3.59 -4.45 5.44
N VAL A 113 -4.14 -4.33 4.23
CA VAL A 113 -5.56 -4.54 3.96
C VAL A 113 -5.69 -5.57 2.84
N ARG A 114 -6.32 -6.70 3.13
CA ARG A 114 -6.40 -7.85 2.24
C ARG A 114 -7.65 -8.69 2.52
N PRO A 115 -8.12 -9.49 1.54
CA PRO A 115 -9.14 -10.50 1.79
C PRO A 115 -8.72 -11.46 2.91
N THR A 116 -9.68 -11.96 3.67
CA THR A 116 -9.42 -12.82 4.85
C THR A 116 -8.76 -14.15 4.52
N PHE A 117 -8.95 -14.65 3.29
CA PHE A 117 -8.30 -15.87 2.80
C PHE A 117 -6.90 -15.61 2.22
N GLU A 118 -6.51 -14.34 2.02
CA GLU A 118 -5.18 -13.98 1.52
C GLU A 118 -4.18 -13.91 2.70
N GLY A 119 -3.35 -14.95 2.82
CA GLY A 119 -2.33 -15.13 3.86
C GLY A 119 -1.14 -14.16 3.81
#